data_AF-A0A359MXI7-F1
#
_entry.id   AF-A0A359MXI7-F1
#
_cell.length_a   1.000
_cell.length_b   1.000
_cell.length_c   1.000
_cell.angle_alpha   90.00
_cell.angle_beta   90.00
_cell.angle_gamma   90.00
#
_symmetry.space_group_name_H-M   'P 1'
#
loop_
_entity.id
_entity.type
_entity.pdbx_description
1 polymer ?
#
loop_
_entity_poly.entity_id
_entity_poly.type
_entity_poly.pdbx_seq_one_letter_code
_entity_poly.pdbx_strand_id
1 'polypeptide(L)' 'MEDKATIKIPRPLYNKLHTIVDQTGFDSVTDFVVYCMRDIVTSKEKGDIKERLRQLGYDV' A
#
# COMPACT_ATOMS: atom_id res chain seq x y z
N MET A 1 8.68 -11.55 -15.71
CA MET A 1 7.97 -11.41 -14.42
C MET A 1 8.90 -10.64 -13.53
N GLU A 2 8.49 -9.51 -12.97
CA GLU A 2 9.32 -8.76 -12.02
C GLU A 2 9.70 -9.63 -10.81
N ASP A 3 10.89 -9.41 -10.26
CA ASP A 3 11.37 -10.08 -9.06
C ASP A 3 10.43 -9.78 -7.88
N LYS A 4 9.90 -10.83 -7.23
CA LYS A 4 9.00 -10.69 -6.08
C LYS A 4 9.76 -10.85 -4.78
N ALA A 5 9.58 -9.90 -3.87
CA ALA A 5 10.05 -10.04 -2.50
C ALA A 5 9.16 -11.01 -1.71
N THR A 6 9.76 -11.84 -0.84
CA THR A 6 9.03 -12.68 0.12
C THR A 6 9.04 -12.03 1.49
N ILE A 7 7.87 -11.84 2.09
CA ILE A 7 7.70 -11.19 3.39
C ILE A 7 7.10 -12.20 4.37
N LYS A 8 7.70 -12.33 5.55
CA LYS A 8 7.17 -13.18 6.62
C LYS A 8 6.11 -12.43 7.41
N ILE A 9 4.87 -12.92 7.36
CA ILE A 9 3.74 -12.38 8.13
C ILE A 9 3.43 -13.36 9.28
N PRO A 10 3.32 -12.89 10.54
CA PRO A 10 2.89 -13.74 11.64
C PRO A 10 1.53 -14.39 11.34
N ARG A 11 1.41 -15.71 11.57
CA ARG A 11 0.17 -16.46 11.30
C ARG A 11 -1.10 -15.82 11.89
N PRO A 12 -1.10 -15.28 13.12
CA PRO A 12 -2.29 -14.62 13.67
C PRO A 12 -2.70 -13.37 12.88
N LEU A 13 -1.73 -12.62 12.35
CA LEU A 13 -1.99 -11.44 11.54
C LEU A 13 -2.53 -11.83 10.17
N TYR A 14 -1.94 -12.84 9.53
CA TYR A 14 -2.41 -13.37 8.26
C TYR A 14 -3.87 -13.84 8.33
N ASN A 15 -4.26 -14.54 9.40
CA ASN A 15 -5.63 -15.01 9.58
C ASN A 15 -6.62 -13.85 9.72
N LYS A 16 -6.27 -12.80 10.48
CA LYS A 16 -7.10 -11.59 10.58
C LYS A 16 -7.23 -10.88 9.23
N LEU A 17 -6.12 -10.77 8.49
CA LEU A 17 -6.12 -10.20 7.14
C LEU A 17 -6.99 -11.02 6.20
N HIS A 18 -6.95 -12.35 6.28
CA HIS A 18 -7.82 -13.22 5.49
C HIS A 18 -9.30 -12.94 5.74
N THR A 19 -9.71 -12.78 7.01
CA THR A 19 -11.11 -12.43 7.33
C THR A 19 -11.52 -11.07 6.80
N ILE A 20 -10.62 -10.08 6.86
CA ILE A 20 -10.87 -8.74 6.30
C ILE A 20 -11.00 -8.84 4.78
N VAL A 21 -10.10 -9.60 4.15
CA VAL A 21 -10.03 -9.75 2.70
C VAL A 21 -11.25 -10.45 2.14
N ASP A 22 -11.82 -11.43 2.83
CA ASP A 22 -13.04 -12.15 2.41
C ASP A 22 -14.24 -11.22 2.13
N GLN A 23 -14.28 -10.05 2.77
CA GLN A 23 -15.36 -9.06 2.63
C GLN A 23 -15.05 -7.94 1.63
N THR A 24 -13.84 -7.95 1.08
CA THR A 24 -13.33 -6.93 0.16
C THR A 24 -13.01 -7.66 -1.14
N GLY A 25 -13.46 -7.24 -2.32
CA GLY A 25 -13.37 -8.04 -3.56
C GLY A 25 -11.96 -8.34 -4.12
N PHE A 26 -10.94 -8.51 -3.27
CA PHE A 26 -9.60 -8.97 -3.63
C PHE A 26 -9.55 -10.51 -3.67
N ASP A 27 -8.88 -11.05 -4.68
CA ASP A 27 -8.68 -12.49 -4.85
C ASP A 27 -7.74 -13.11 -3.81
N SER A 28 -6.89 -12.32 -3.16
CA SER A 28 -5.93 -12.84 -2.18
C SER A 28 -5.46 -11.82 -1.15
N VAL A 29 -5.00 -12.33 0.00
CA VAL A 29 -4.31 -11.53 1.01
C VAL A 29 -3.06 -10.85 0.44
N THR A 30 -2.40 -11.50 -0.52
CA THR A 30 -1.22 -10.92 -1.20
C THR A 30 -1.60 -9.67 -1.98
N ASP A 31 -2.68 -9.71 -2.76
CA ASP A 31 -3.14 -8.56 -3.54
C ASP A 31 -3.59 -7.42 -2.64
N PHE A 32 -4.27 -7.72 -1.53
CA PHE A 32 -4.60 -6.74 -0.51
C PHE A 32 -3.37 -6.06 0.07
N VAL A 33 -2.33 -6.84 0.43
CA VAL A 33 -1.07 -6.28 0.97
C VAL A 33 -0.36 -5.41 -0.06
N VAL A 34 -0.32 -5.84 -1.33
CA VAL A 34 0.26 -5.05 -2.42
C VAL A 34 -0.51 -3.74 -2.61
N TYR A 35 -1.84 -3.78 -2.56
CA TYR A 35 -2.69 -2.60 -2.63
C TYR A 35 -2.39 -1.61 -1.50
N CYS A 36 -2.38 -2.08 -0.24
CA CYS A 36 -2.04 -1.24 0.91
C CYS A 36 -0.63 -0.64 0.81
N MET A 37 0.35 -1.41 0.35
CA MET A 37 1.71 -0.89 0.15
C MET A 37 1.75 0.22 -0.90
N ARG A 38 1.05 0.05 -2.03
CA ARG A 38 0.95 1.08 -3.07
C ARG A 38 0.24 2.33 -2.56
N ASP A 39 -0.82 2.18 -1.78
CA ASP A 39 -1.55 3.30 -1.20
C ASP A 39 -0.67 4.13 -0.24
N ILE A 40 0.09 3.46 0.63
CA ILE A 40 1.01 4.11 1.56
C ILE A 40 2.11 4.87 0.81
N VAL A 41 2.72 4.25 -0.21
CA VAL A 41 3.77 4.89 -1.01
C VAL A 41 3.21 6.10 -1.75
N THR A 42 2.07 5.93 -2.43
CA THR A 42 1.40 7.01 -3.19
C THR A 42 1.04 8.18 -2.29
N SER A 43 0.52 7.91 -1.09
CA SER A 43 0.18 8.95 -0.12
C SER A 43 1.40 9.74 0.33
N LYS A 44 2.54 9.07 0.52
CA LYS A 44 3.80 9.72 0.89
C LYS A 44 4.38 10.55 -0.26
N GLU A 45 4.36 10.01 -1.48
CA GLU A 45 4.82 10.73 -2.69
C GLU A 45 3.98 11.98 -2.97
N LYS A 46 2.65 11.92 -2.79
CA LYS A 46 1.78 13.09 -2.93
C LYS A 46 2.13 14.21 -1.94
N GLY A 47 2.47 13.86 -0.70
CA GLY A 47 2.95 14.82 0.29
C GLY A 47 4.25 15.51 -0.14
N ASP A 48 5.20 14.71 -0.63
CA ASP A 48 6.50 15.20 -1.12
C ASP A 48 6.35 16.12 -2.35
N ILE A 49 5.52 15.71 -3.32
CA ILE A 49 5.19 16.53 -4.49
C ILE A 49 4.53 17.85 -4.07
N LYS A 50 3.58 17.81 -3.13
CA LYS A 50 2.91 19.01 -2.63
C LYS A 50 3.91 19.97 -1.98
N GLU A 51 4.85 19.46 -1.20
CA GLU A 51 5.88 20.27 -0.55
C GLU A 51 6.87 20.87 -1.57
N ARG A 52 7.29 20.08 -2.56
CA ARG A 52 8.14 20.54 -3.66
C ARG A 52 7.48 21.61 -4.52
N LEU A 53 6.18 21.48 -4.80
CA LEU A 53 5.42 22.48 -5.56
C LEU A 53 5.31 23.81 -4.79
N ARG A 54 5.12 23.78 -3.47
CA ARG A 54 5.18 25.00 -2.64
C ARG A 54 6.56 25.66 -2.68
N GLN A 55 7.64 24.88 -2.63
CA GLN A 55 9.01 25.42 -2.73
C GLN A 55 9.30 26.08 -4.08
N LEU A 56 8.64 25.62 -5.14
CA LEU A 56 8.73 26.20 -6.49
C LEU A 56 7.74 27.37 -6.70
N GLY A 57 6.95 27.73 -5.69
CA GLY A 57 6.03 28.88 -5.74
C GLY A 57 4.68 28.60 -6.41
N TYR A 58 4.31 27.33 -6.61
CA TYR A 58 2.97 26.96 -7.07
C TYR A 58 1.99 26.93 -5.89
N ASP A 59 0.76 27.42 -6.10
CA ASP A 59 -0.33 27.36 -5.12
C ASP A 59 -1.04 25.98 -5.24
N VAL A 60 -0.91 25.14 -4.20
CA VAL A 60 -1.36 23.72 -4.16
C VAL A 60 -2.02 23.29 -2.85
#